data_AF-A0A4Q4YNZ1-F1
#
_entry.id   AF-A0A4Q4YNZ1-F1
#
_cell.length_a   1.000
_cell.length_b   1.000
_cell.length_c   1.000
_cell.angle_alpha   90.00
_cell.angle_beta   90.00
_cell.angle_gamma   90.00
#
_symmetry.space_group_name_H-M   'P 1'
#
loop_
_entity.id
_entity.type
_entity.pdbx_description
1 polymer ?
#
loop_
_entity_poly.entity_id
_entity_poly.type
_entity_poly.pdbx_seq_one_letter_code
_entity_poly.pdbx_strand_id
1 'polypeptide(L)'
;MALFTAALHPNLGLGFLVLGSSLHDTLTRLKAEPQRFPKLDLLYSPTQPVTEPVILTLPANGIRLRFDGPEQRLRLIEVIDFTKSRITYQEKDLVRPSNTQGGAGDAVIGPAFKNVYHRLFGPTYAGEYIPPPDNGKSGLGTYILSYPGVAFSFPLPPSSYSPDKDVVNLLSTTTSQTATSVAIFSGKSWAHARETLWTEVLPSVKSSFLFNKSKDVIPDEISLVRIHGGGKLQLFKKWTSSSSRISLGETTPQDLVAELGPPDAIYRKNDQRLYIHKTRTASHSRSRSQGGDYKRPDDLTDTDQSSAHTGSDDSADEAIEDEFIGNVSGECFFNYFYLGFDILISPPVPPSPKPPSQEAAANEDPALADNPLKAGTSDRLVATKVVLHSNVPGCYPFNRHRRCRWEISYLDPSGADAPVDSETHFNEIEERLREEWSHTYGSEDDAKQRQRGMVLNRGWGDSPGSSCEFLGGWEDSGGGLAAKKFDGSEDSTTTLYGFPGLVFEVLKNGVVSAVTVF
;
A
#
# COMPACT_ATOMS: atom_id res chain seq x y z
N MET A 1 -7.82 28.04 -10.63
CA MET A 1 -7.55 26.66 -11.11
C MET A 1 -8.85 26.04 -11.56
N ALA A 2 -8.84 25.20 -12.61
CA ALA A 2 -10.04 24.48 -13.02
C ALA A 2 -10.43 23.45 -11.95
N LEU A 3 -11.72 23.35 -11.62
CA LEU A 3 -12.23 22.36 -10.67
C LEU A 3 -11.99 20.94 -11.18
N PHE A 4 -11.72 20.01 -10.27
CA PHE A 4 -11.67 18.59 -10.57
C PHE A 4 -12.99 18.16 -11.23
N THR A 5 -12.92 17.71 -12.49
CA THR A 5 -14.07 17.18 -13.22
C THR A 5 -13.99 15.65 -13.27
N ALA A 6 -15.08 14.96 -12.94
CA ALA A 6 -15.16 13.51 -12.99
C ALA A 6 -16.56 12.99 -13.32
N ALA A 7 -16.59 11.92 -14.12
CA ALA A 7 -17.80 11.18 -14.41
C ALA A 7 -18.11 10.18 -13.30
N LEU A 8 -19.33 10.20 -12.81
CA LEU A 8 -19.87 9.23 -11.85
C LEU A 8 -20.33 7.99 -12.61
N HIS A 9 -19.81 6.84 -12.21
CA HIS A 9 -20.19 5.53 -12.71
C HIS A 9 -20.71 4.68 -11.54
N PRO A 10 -22.03 4.44 -11.44
CA PRO A 10 -22.60 3.64 -10.36
C PRO A 10 -21.97 2.25 -10.32
N ASN A 11 -21.79 1.72 -9.11
CA ASN A 11 -21.19 0.39 -8.86
C ASN A 11 -19.70 0.28 -9.26
N LEU A 12 -19.08 1.38 -9.68
CA LEU A 12 -17.76 1.37 -10.30
C LEU A 12 -16.80 2.41 -9.72
N GLY A 13 -17.16 3.69 -9.74
CA GLY A 13 -16.19 4.73 -9.41
C GLY A 13 -16.57 6.16 -9.79
N LEU A 14 -15.63 7.07 -9.58
CA LEU A 14 -15.71 8.48 -9.91
C LEU A 14 -14.46 8.94 -10.70
N GLY A 15 -14.59 9.09 -12.01
CA GLY A 15 -13.45 9.37 -12.90
C GLY A 15 -12.44 8.22 -12.84
N PHE A 16 -11.17 8.54 -12.51
CA PHE A 16 -10.12 7.53 -12.33
C PHE A 16 -10.15 6.83 -10.95
N LEU A 17 -10.98 7.30 -10.02
CA LEU A 17 -11.12 6.71 -8.69
C LEU A 17 -12.06 5.52 -8.77
N VAL A 18 -11.50 4.32 -8.84
CA VAL A 18 -12.25 3.08 -9.12
C VAL A 18 -12.35 2.24 -7.84
N LEU A 19 -13.54 1.72 -7.55
CA LEU A 19 -13.75 0.79 -6.45
C LEU A 19 -12.84 -0.44 -6.62
N GLY A 20 -12.16 -0.83 -5.55
CA GLY A 20 -11.14 -1.89 -5.55
C GLY A 20 -9.74 -1.46 -5.94
N SER A 21 -9.52 -0.21 -6.38
CA SER A 21 -8.16 0.33 -6.46
C SER A 21 -7.48 0.30 -5.09
N SER A 22 -6.17 0.01 -5.07
CA SER A 22 -5.39 0.00 -3.83
C SER A 22 -5.20 1.44 -3.31
N LEU A 23 -5.02 1.57 -1.99
CA LEU A 23 -4.64 2.83 -1.35
C LEU A 23 -3.33 3.35 -1.92
N HIS A 24 -2.37 2.45 -2.16
CA HIS A 24 -1.08 2.78 -2.75
C HIS A 24 -1.22 3.42 -4.13
N ASP A 25 -1.91 2.78 -5.07
CA ASP A 25 -2.12 3.30 -6.42
C ASP A 25 -2.91 4.61 -6.40
N THR A 26 -3.96 4.69 -5.57
CA THR A 26 -4.80 5.88 -5.46
C THR A 26 -3.99 7.09 -4.95
N LEU A 27 -3.21 6.91 -3.88
CA LEU A 27 -2.34 7.97 -3.35
C LEU A 27 -1.26 8.36 -4.35
N THR A 28 -0.63 7.40 -5.03
CA THR A 28 0.39 7.65 -6.05
C THR A 28 -0.15 8.52 -7.18
N ARG A 29 -1.34 8.20 -7.71
CA ARG A 29 -1.99 9.01 -8.76
C ARG A 29 -2.39 10.41 -8.28
N LEU A 30 -2.92 10.52 -7.06
CA LEU A 30 -3.30 11.82 -6.49
C LEU A 30 -2.07 12.71 -6.27
N LYS A 31 -0.97 12.16 -5.73
CA LYS A 31 0.30 12.86 -5.49
C LYS A 31 0.97 13.30 -6.79
N ALA A 32 0.74 12.60 -7.90
CA ALA A 32 1.25 12.98 -9.22
C ALA A 32 0.62 14.26 -9.79
N GLU A 33 -0.55 14.69 -9.28
CA GLU A 33 -1.25 15.90 -9.73
C GLU A 33 -1.47 16.91 -8.57
N PRO A 34 -0.40 17.46 -7.95
CA PRO A 34 -0.50 18.29 -6.74
C PRO A 34 -1.27 19.61 -6.97
N GLN A 35 -1.29 20.13 -8.20
CA GLN A 35 -2.09 21.31 -8.55
C GLN A 35 -3.60 21.01 -8.53
N ARG A 36 -4.01 19.76 -8.82
CA ARG A 36 -5.41 19.34 -8.85
C ARG A 36 -5.87 18.79 -7.51
N PHE A 37 -4.95 18.20 -6.74
CA PHE A 37 -5.16 17.64 -5.42
C PHE A 37 -4.15 18.23 -4.41
N PRO A 38 -4.29 19.50 -4.04
CA PRO A 38 -3.28 20.22 -3.25
C PRO A 38 -3.22 19.78 -1.77
N LYS A 39 -4.23 19.07 -1.28
CA LYS A 39 -4.31 18.63 0.11
C LYS A 39 -4.94 17.24 0.21
N LEU A 40 -4.26 16.34 0.90
CA LEU A 40 -4.66 14.95 1.15
C LEU A 40 -4.66 14.72 2.66
N ASP A 41 -5.85 14.58 3.26
CA ASP A 41 -6.00 14.32 4.69
C ASP A 41 -6.24 12.82 4.92
N LEU A 42 -5.27 12.14 5.53
CA LEU A 42 -5.35 10.72 5.83
C LEU A 42 -5.72 10.50 7.30
N LEU A 43 -6.79 9.74 7.54
CA LEU A 43 -7.28 9.35 8.86
C LEU A 43 -7.24 7.82 8.96
N TYR A 44 -6.65 7.33 10.06
CA TYR A 44 -6.51 5.90 10.34
C TYR A 44 -6.50 5.67 11.85
N SER A 45 -6.75 4.43 12.28
CA SER A 45 -6.63 4.03 13.69
C SER A 45 -5.17 3.74 14.04
N PRO A 46 -4.52 4.45 14.98
CA PRO A 46 -3.15 4.16 15.37
C PRO A 46 -3.03 2.84 16.16
N THR A 47 -4.11 2.39 16.80
CA THR A 47 -4.14 1.13 17.57
C THR A 47 -4.44 -0.08 16.69
N GLN A 48 -5.21 0.11 15.61
CA GLN A 48 -5.67 -0.96 14.72
C GLN A 48 -5.52 -0.58 13.24
N PRO A 49 -4.31 -0.22 12.77
CA PRO A 49 -4.11 0.38 11.44
C PRO A 49 -4.26 -0.61 10.27
N VAL A 50 -4.37 -1.91 10.55
CA VAL A 50 -4.46 -2.99 9.55
C VAL A 50 -5.82 -3.67 9.49
N THR A 51 -6.70 -3.41 10.45
CA THR A 51 -8.07 -3.96 10.49
C THR A 51 -9.11 -2.86 10.28
N GLU A 52 -8.91 -1.68 10.88
CA GLU A 52 -9.83 -0.56 10.73
C GLU A 52 -9.70 0.12 9.37
N PRO A 53 -10.80 0.68 8.82
CA PRO A 53 -10.76 1.40 7.55
C PRO A 53 -9.83 2.61 7.56
N VAL A 54 -9.19 2.85 6.42
CA VAL A 54 -8.38 4.06 6.18
C VAL A 54 -9.22 5.05 5.38
N ILE A 55 -9.31 6.29 5.86
CA ILE A 55 -10.12 7.35 5.24
C ILE A 55 -9.18 8.40 4.64
N LEU A 56 -9.32 8.64 3.35
CA LEU A 56 -8.61 9.69 2.62
C LEU A 56 -9.61 10.78 2.23
N THR A 57 -9.46 11.97 2.81
CA THR A 57 -10.28 13.13 2.49
C THR A 57 -9.53 14.07 1.56
N LEU A 58 -10.20 14.51 0.50
CA LEU A 58 -9.72 15.48 -0.48
C LEU A 58 -10.48 16.80 -0.23
N PRO A 59 -10.09 17.60 0.79
CA PRO A 59 -10.88 18.74 1.25
C PRO A 59 -11.03 19.84 0.20
N ALA A 60 -10.05 19.97 -0.71
CA ALA A 60 -10.08 20.92 -1.84
C ALA A 60 -11.01 20.48 -2.98
N ASN A 61 -11.38 19.20 -3.03
CA ASN A 61 -12.19 18.60 -4.11
C ASN A 61 -13.59 18.18 -3.62
N GLY A 62 -13.82 18.18 -2.30
CA GLY A 62 -15.10 17.79 -1.71
C GLY A 62 -15.37 16.28 -1.79
N ILE A 63 -14.31 15.47 -1.79
CA ILE A 63 -14.40 14.01 -1.97
C ILE A 63 -13.80 13.32 -0.74
N ARG A 64 -14.40 12.21 -0.32
CA ARG A 64 -13.88 11.32 0.71
C ARG A 64 -13.85 9.89 0.17
N LEU A 65 -12.71 9.24 0.34
CA LEU A 65 -12.43 7.89 -0.10
C LEU A 65 -12.22 7.03 1.13
N ARG A 66 -12.78 5.82 1.16
CA ARG A 66 -12.57 4.89 2.27
C ARG A 66 -12.08 3.54 1.78
N PHE A 67 -11.01 3.08 2.39
CA PHE A 67 -10.34 1.82 2.10
C PHE A 67 -10.58 0.86 3.26
N ASP A 68 -10.71 -0.43 2.98
CA ASP A 68 -10.68 -1.44 4.06
C ASP A 68 -9.28 -1.49 4.71
N GLY A 69 -9.21 -2.06 5.92
CA GLY A 69 -7.93 -2.25 6.62
C GLY A 69 -7.07 -3.33 5.96
N PRO A 70 -7.57 -4.59 5.85
CA PRO A 70 -6.71 -5.72 5.50
C PRO A 70 -6.14 -5.69 4.07
N GLU A 71 -6.95 -5.32 3.08
CA GLU A 71 -6.50 -5.30 1.67
C GLU A 71 -6.12 -3.89 1.18
N GLN A 72 -6.45 -2.84 1.95
CA GLN A 72 -6.33 -1.43 1.57
C GLN A 72 -6.96 -1.12 0.21
N ARG A 73 -8.19 -1.57 0.01
CA ARG A 73 -8.98 -1.44 -1.23
C ARG A 73 -10.08 -0.43 -1.06
N LEU A 74 -10.24 0.43 -2.06
CA LEU A 74 -11.28 1.45 -2.09
C LEU A 74 -12.66 0.80 -2.07
N ARG A 75 -13.39 0.93 -0.96
CA ARG A 75 -14.73 0.37 -0.76
C ARG A 75 -15.85 1.38 -1.00
N LEU A 76 -15.57 2.64 -0.71
CA LEU A 76 -16.56 3.71 -0.73
C LEU A 76 -15.96 5.02 -1.22
N ILE A 77 -16.64 5.66 -2.16
CA ILE A 77 -16.34 7.02 -2.63
C ILE A 77 -17.52 7.90 -2.27
N GLU A 78 -17.26 9.01 -1.61
CA GLU A 78 -18.27 9.97 -1.20
C GLU A 78 -17.97 11.34 -1.80
N VAL A 79 -18.96 11.96 -2.44
CA VAL A 79 -18.93 13.40 -2.74
C VAL A 79 -19.67 14.08 -1.59
N ILE A 80 -18.96 14.88 -0.82
CA ILE A 80 -19.45 15.55 0.40
C ILE A 80 -19.60 17.07 0.23
N ASP A 81 -19.05 17.62 -0.86
CA ASP A 81 -19.17 19.04 -1.19
C ASP A 81 -19.15 19.21 -2.71
N PHE A 82 -20.32 19.43 -3.30
CA PHE A 82 -20.48 19.54 -4.76
C PHE A 82 -19.98 20.88 -5.33
N THR A 83 -19.61 21.84 -4.48
CA THR A 83 -19.08 23.14 -4.94
C THR A 83 -17.60 23.06 -5.33
N LYS A 84 -16.92 21.99 -4.91
CA LYS A 84 -15.46 21.80 -5.05
C LYS A 84 -15.05 20.86 -6.19
N SER A 85 -16.02 20.24 -6.84
CA SER A 85 -15.78 19.36 -7.99
C SER A 85 -16.96 19.40 -8.95
N ARG A 86 -16.67 19.20 -10.24
CA ARG A 86 -17.68 19.08 -11.29
C ARG A 86 -17.95 17.61 -11.54
N ILE A 87 -19.10 17.13 -11.09
CA ILE A 87 -19.50 15.73 -11.23
C ILE A 87 -20.51 15.60 -12.37
N THR A 88 -20.28 14.67 -13.30
CA THR A 88 -21.18 14.38 -14.41
C THR A 88 -21.73 12.95 -14.33
N TYR A 89 -22.93 12.72 -14.86
CA TYR A 89 -23.51 11.39 -15.02
C TYR A 89 -24.12 11.30 -16.42
N GLN A 90 -23.69 10.32 -17.22
CA GLN A 90 -24.07 10.20 -18.65
C GLN A 90 -23.92 11.54 -19.40
N GLU A 91 -22.74 12.16 -19.27
CA GLU A 91 -22.38 13.46 -19.88
C GLU A 91 -23.19 14.68 -19.40
N LYS A 92 -24.12 14.50 -18.47
CA LYS A 92 -24.93 15.59 -17.88
C LYS A 92 -24.34 15.99 -16.53
N ASP A 93 -24.25 17.28 -16.26
CA ASP A 93 -23.84 17.78 -14.94
C ASP A 93 -24.85 17.37 -13.85
N LEU A 94 -24.33 16.80 -12.75
CA LEU A 94 -25.12 16.36 -11.62
C LEU A 94 -25.75 17.57 -10.90
N VAL A 95 -24.95 18.63 -10.71
CA VAL A 95 -25.39 19.94 -10.25
C VAL A 95 -25.46 20.87 -11.44
N ARG A 96 -26.63 21.46 -11.71
CA ARG A 96 -26.74 22.43 -12.81
C ARG A 96 -26.07 23.74 -12.39
N PRO A 97 -25.22 24.34 -13.24
CA PRO A 97 -24.77 25.70 -13.02
C PRO A 97 -26.01 26.62 -13.00
N SER A 98 -26.14 27.45 -11.97
CA SER A 98 -27.21 28.45 -11.95
C SER A 98 -26.93 29.46 -13.06
N ASN A 99 -27.85 29.57 -14.03
CA ASN A 99 -27.76 30.55 -15.12
C ASN A 99 -28.14 31.98 -14.68
N THR A 100 -28.18 32.27 -13.37
CA THR A 100 -28.53 33.58 -12.85
C THR A 100 -27.31 34.49 -12.78
N GLN A 101 -27.02 35.19 -13.88
CA GLN A 101 -26.34 36.48 -13.80
C GLN A 101 -27.25 37.44 -13.04
N GLY A 102 -26.95 37.67 -11.75
CA GLY A 102 -27.63 38.65 -10.91
C GLY A 102 -28.53 38.03 -9.83
N GLY A 103 -28.10 38.17 -8.58
CA GLY A 103 -28.92 37.89 -7.40
C GLY A 103 -28.20 36.98 -6.40
N ALA A 104 -27.88 37.52 -5.22
CA ALA A 104 -27.41 36.77 -4.05
C ALA A 104 -28.55 35.90 -3.47
N GLY A 105 -28.94 34.86 -4.20
CA GLY A 105 -29.85 33.81 -3.75
C GLY A 105 -29.08 32.51 -3.51
N ASP A 106 -29.45 31.78 -2.45
CA ASP A 106 -28.82 30.54 -1.97
C ASP A 106 -28.08 29.76 -3.06
N ALA A 107 -26.74 29.71 -2.94
CA ALA A 107 -25.91 28.90 -3.81
C ALA A 107 -26.40 27.45 -3.73
N VAL A 108 -26.82 26.87 -4.86
CA VAL A 108 -27.28 25.48 -4.93
C VAL A 108 -26.12 24.57 -4.48
N ILE A 109 -26.23 24.02 -3.28
CA ILE A 109 -25.15 23.30 -2.59
C ILE A 109 -24.96 21.88 -3.16
N GLY A 110 -25.97 21.32 -3.85
CA GLY A 110 -25.92 19.97 -4.40
C GLY A 110 -27.06 19.64 -5.39
N PRO A 111 -27.14 18.39 -5.87
CA PRO A 111 -28.12 18.00 -6.87
C PRO A 111 -29.53 17.97 -6.28
N ALA A 112 -30.47 18.69 -6.91
CA ALA A 112 -31.86 18.71 -6.49
C ALA A 112 -32.53 17.33 -6.61
N PHE A 113 -33.34 16.95 -5.62
CA PHE A 113 -34.05 15.66 -5.57
C PHE A 113 -34.80 15.36 -6.87
N LYS A 114 -35.58 16.33 -7.36
CA LYS A 114 -36.33 16.23 -8.62
C LYS A 114 -35.44 15.91 -9.82
N ASN A 115 -34.22 16.46 -9.88
CA ASN A 115 -33.29 16.19 -10.97
C ASN A 115 -32.73 14.75 -10.90
N VAL A 116 -32.38 14.30 -9.69
CA VAL A 116 -31.90 12.92 -9.47
C VAL A 116 -32.99 11.92 -9.86
N TYR A 117 -34.18 12.06 -9.27
CA TYR A 117 -35.29 11.10 -9.40
C TYR A 117 -35.96 11.13 -10.78
N HIS A 118 -36.28 12.30 -11.35
CA HIS A 118 -37.08 12.37 -12.58
C HIS A 118 -36.26 12.48 -13.88
N ARG A 119 -34.97 12.85 -13.81
CA ARG A 119 -34.18 13.16 -15.02
C ARG A 119 -32.95 12.30 -15.20
N LEU A 120 -32.21 12.01 -14.12
CA LEU A 120 -30.91 11.35 -14.22
C LEU A 120 -31.02 9.83 -14.01
N PHE A 121 -31.58 9.40 -12.87
CA PHE A 121 -31.58 7.98 -12.50
C PHE A 121 -32.94 7.30 -12.67
N GLY A 122 -34.03 8.09 -12.67
CA GLY A 122 -35.38 7.58 -12.82
C GLY A 122 -36.01 7.13 -11.48
N PRO A 123 -37.28 6.69 -11.52
CA PRO A 123 -37.99 6.19 -10.36
C PRO A 123 -37.28 4.97 -9.74
N THR A 124 -37.33 4.87 -8.42
CA THR A 124 -36.80 3.76 -7.63
C THR A 124 -37.72 3.49 -6.43
N TYR A 125 -37.43 2.45 -5.66
CA TYR A 125 -38.14 2.16 -4.43
C TYR A 125 -38.03 3.32 -3.43
N ALA A 126 -38.97 3.38 -2.48
CA ALA A 126 -38.90 4.36 -1.40
C ALA A 126 -37.54 4.27 -0.69
N GLY A 127 -36.97 5.43 -0.41
CA GLY A 127 -35.69 5.56 0.28
C GLY A 127 -35.81 5.22 1.76
N GLU A 128 -34.66 5.07 2.39
CA GLU A 128 -34.55 4.80 3.81
C GLU A 128 -34.37 6.10 4.58
N TYR A 129 -35.04 6.25 5.73
CA TYR A 129 -34.80 7.38 6.63
C TYR A 129 -33.97 6.94 7.83
N ILE A 130 -32.86 7.64 8.05
CA ILE A 130 -32.03 7.51 9.24
C ILE A 130 -32.30 8.71 10.14
N PRO A 131 -32.81 8.52 11.37
CA PRO A 131 -33.07 9.62 12.28
C PRO A 131 -31.76 10.33 12.69
N PRO A 132 -31.83 11.62 13.10
CA PRO A 132 -30.67 12.31 13.61
C PRO A 132 -30.12 11.58 14.84
N PRO A 133 -28.79 11.55 15.06
CA PRO A 133 -28.24 11.08 16.33
C PRO A 133 -28.68 12.00 17.48
N ASP A 134 -28.89 11.44 18.68
CA ASP A 134 -29.45 12.14 19.85
C ASP A 134 -28.68 13.43 20.24
N ASN A 135 -27.39 13.51 19.88
CA ASN A 135 -26.51 14.67 20.13
C ASN A 135 -26.23 15.55 18.89
N GLY A 136 -27.02 15.41 17.82
CA GLY A 136 -26.80 16.09 16.54
C GLY A 136 -27.20 17.57 16.55
N LYS A 137 -26.24 18.47 16.28
CA LYS A 137 -26.44 19.94 16.25
C LYS A 137 -27.50 20.44 15.25
N SER A 138 -27.85 19.64 14.25
CA SER A 138 -28.75 20.03 13.16
C SER A 138 -30.22 19.63 13.41
N GLY A 139 -30.48 18.62 14.24
CA GLY A 139 -31.83 18.06 14.45
C GLY A 139 -32.50 17.44 13.20
N LEU A 140 -31.81 17.40 12.06
CA LEU A 140 -32.27 16.83 10.80
C LEU A 140 -31.77 15.38 10.65
N GLY A 141 -32.68 14.49 10.27
CA GLY A 141 -32.29 13.15 9.83
C GLY A 141 -31.91 13.11 8.36
N THR A 142 -31.54 11.93 7.88
CA THR A 142 -31.06 11.71 6.52
C THR A 142 -31.99 10.76 5.79
N TYR A 143 -32.62 11.23 4.72
CA TYR A 143 -33.34 10.38 3.77
C TYR A 143 -32.40 9.95 2.64
N ILE A 144 -32.22 8.64 2.47
CA ILE A 144 -31.30 8.03 1.53
C ILE A 144 -32.08 7.46 0.35
N LEU A 145 -31.91 8.07 -0.82
CA LEU A 145 -32.42 7.55 -2.08
C LEU A 145 -31.36 6.66 -2.72
N SER A 146 -31.64 5.36 -2.81
CA SER A 146 -30.67 4.36 -3.30
C SER A 146 -30.99 3.86 -4.70
N TYR A 147 -29.93 3.68 -5.48
CA TYR A 147 -29.87 2.96 -6.74
C TYR A 147 -28.77 1.88 -6.65
N PRO A 148 -28.70 0.94 -7.60
CA PRO A 148 -27.57 0.02 -7.69
C PRO A 148 -26.24 0.78 -7.78
N GLY A 149 -25.40 0.60 -6.75
CA GLY A 149 -24.06 1.15 -6.62
C GLY A 149 -23.93 2.66 -6.48
N VAL A 150 -25.03 3.39 -6.23
CA VAL A 150 -25.01 4.82 -5.88
C VAL A 150 -26.18 5.20 -4.98
N ALA A 151 -25.95 6.08 -4.01
CA ALA A 151 -27.00 6.60 -3.14
C ALA A 151 -26.84 8.10 -2.87
N PHE A 152 -27.96 8.79 -2.76
CA PHE A 152 -28.05 10.23 -2.52
C PHE A 152 -28.65 10.46 -1.15
N SER A 153 -27.98 11.29 -0.33
CA SER A 153 -28.45 11.65 1.01
C SER A 153 -29.09 13.03 1.00
N PHE A 154 -30.33 13.12 1.47
CA PHE A 154 -31.11 14.35 1.57
C PHE A 154 -31.44 14.64 3.03
N PRO A 155 -31.26 15.89 3.51
CA PRO A 155 -31.62 16.25 4.87
C PRO A 155 -33.15 16.33 5.00
N LEU A 156 -33.72 15.65 6.00
CA LEU A 156 -35.17 15.60 6.23
C LEU A 156 -35.49 15.72 7.74
N PRO A 157 -36.31 16.71 8.15
CA PRO A 157 -36.76 16.82 9.54
C PRO A 157 -37.54 15.57 9.98
N PRO A 158 -37.36 15.08 11.22
CA PRO A 158 -38.09 13.92 11.74
C PRO A 158 -39.61 14.06 11.65
N SER A 159 -40.15 15.26 11.89
CA SER A 159 -41.58 15.56 11.79
C SER A 159 -42.16 15.38 10.37
N SER A 160 -41.30 15.48 9.35
CA SER A 160 -41.70 15.38 7.95
C SER A 160 -41.74 13.94 7.45
N TYR A 161 -41.11 13.00 8.17
CA TYR A 161 -41.07 11.59 7.81
C TYR A 161 -42.16 10.77 8.53
N SER A 162 -42.80 9.85 7.80
CA SER A 162 -43.53 8.72 8.36
C SER A 162 -43.59 7.58 7.33
N PRO A 163 -43.66 6.31 7.75
CA PRO A 163 -43.74 5.17 6.82
C PRO A 163 -44.89 5.28 5.80
N ASP A 164 -46.01 5.89 6.21
CA ASP A 164 -47.21 6.03 5.38
C ASP A 164 -47.23 7.28 4.49
N LYS A 165 -46.23 8.17 4.59
CA LYS A 165 -46.16 9.40 3.78
C LYS A 165 -45.40 9.15 2.49
N ASP A 166 -45.89 9.74 1.40
CA ASP A 166 -45.16 9.79 0.13
C ASP A 166 -44.03 10.84 0.19
N VAL A 167 -42.89 10.42 0.73
CA VAL A 167 -41.67 11.24 0.86
C VAL A 167 -41.12 11.64 -0.51
N VAL A 168 -41.33 10.82 -1.55
CA VAL A 168 -40.86 11.13 -2.92
C VAL A 168 -41.60 12.35 -3.44
N ASN A 169 -42.92 12.39 -3.33
CA ASN A 169 -43.70 13.56 -3.74
C ASN A 169 -43.37 14.81 -2.91
N LEU A 170 -43.17 14.65 -1.59
CA LEU A 170 -42.74 15.74 -0.70
C LEU A 170 -41.41 16.36 -1.14
N LEU A 171 -40.40 15.53 -1.43
CA LEU A 171 -39.07 16.00 -1.83
C LEU A 171 -39.03 16.50 -3.28
N SER A 172 -39.86 15.95 -4.17
CA SER A 172 -39.97 16.41 -5.58
C SER A 172 -40.66 17.76 -5.73
N THR A 173 -41.56 18.13 -4.82
CA THR A 173 -42.29 19.41 -4.82
C THR A 173 -41.50 20.53 -4.14
N THR A 174 -40.66 20.19 -3.16
CA THR A 174 -39.85 21.16 -2.44
C THR A 174 -38.64 21.60 -3.28
N THR A 175 -38.63 22.85 -3.72
CA THR A 175 -37.62 23.37 -4.67
C THR A 175 -36.20 23.43 -4.09
N SER A 176 -36.05 23.48 -2.76
CA SER A 176 -34.76 23.57 -2.07
C SER A 176 -34.19 22.25 -1.56
N GLN A 177 -34.81 21.10 -1.91
CA GLN A 177 -34.31 19.79 -1.46
C GLN A 177 -33.15 19.31 -2.33
N THR A 178 -31.93 19.63 -1.90
CA THR A 178 -30.68 19.22 -2.54
C THR A 178 -29.98 18.13 -1.75
N ALA A 179 -29.32 17.20 -2.44
CA ALA A 179 -28.52 16.19 -1.75
C ALA A 179 -27.32 16.84 -1.06
N THR A 180 -27.04 16.41 0.17
CA THR A 180 -25.85 16.82 0.94
C THR A 180 -24.64 15.97 0.61
N SER A 181 -24.86 14.73 0.18
CA SER A 181 -23.78 13.84 -0.25
C SER A 181 -24.25 12.78 -1.22
N VAL A 182 -23.29 12.24 -1.97
CA VAL A 182 -23.45 11.05 -2.80
C VAL A 182 -22.46 9.99 -2.35
N ALA A 183 -22.92 8.74 -2.21
CA ALA A 183 -22.09 7.57 -1.96
C ALA A 183 -22.06 6.69 -3.21
N ILE A 184 -20.87 6.26 -3.64
CA ILE A 184 -20.64 5.30 -4.73
C ILE A 184 -19.97 4.09 -4.09
N PHE A 185 -20.59 2.92 -4.27
CA PHE A 185 -20.25 1.69 -3.57
C PHE A 185 -20.52 0.49 -4.47
N SER A 186 -20.00 -0.69 -4.10
CA SER A 186 -20.36 -1.93 -4.78
C SER A 186 -21.60 -2.54 -4.14
N GLY A 187 -22.63 -2.87 -4.93
CA GLY A 187 -23.84 -3.53 -4.42
C GLY A 187 -25.16 -3.05 -5.03
N LYS A 188 -26.25 -3.75 -4.70
CA LYS A 188 -27.59 -3.51 -5.28
C LYS A 188 -28.35 -2.34 -4.65
N SER A 189 -28.10 -2.06 -3.37
CA SER A 189 -28.70 -0.95 -2.63
C SER A 189 -27.79 -0.56 -1.47
N TRP A 190 -27.91 0.68 -0.99
CA TRP A 190 -27.12 1.20 0.12
C TRP A 190 -27.38 0.44 1.43
N ALA A 191 -28.64 0.12 1.69
CA ALA A 191 -29.05 -0.58 2.91
C ALA A 191 -28.37 -1.94 3.07
N HIS A 192 -28.20 -2.68 1.96
CA HIS A 192 -27.48 -3.95 1.96
C HIS A 192 -25.96 -3.75 1.91
N ALA A 193 -25.49 -2.86 1.03
CA ALA A 193 -24.06 -2.65 0.83
C ALA A 193 -23.33 -2.20 2.10
N ARG A 194 -23.95 -1.40 2.98
CA ARG A 194 -23.31 -0.97 4.24
C ARG A 194 -23.04 -2.11 5.23
N GLU A 195 -23.78 -3.22 5.13
CA GLU A 195 -23.61 -4.38 6.01
C GLU A 195 -22.39 -5.22 5.59
N THR A 196 -22.10 -5.26 4.29
CA THR A 196 -21.03 -6.07 3.70
C THR A 196 -19.85 -5.24 3.17
N LEU A 197 -19.91 -3.91 3.26
CA LEU A 197 -18.99 -2.96 2.61
C LEU A 197 -17.50 -3.31 2.80
N TRP A 198 -17.15 -3.73 4.00
CA TRP A 198 -15.78 -3.97 4.45
C TRP A 198 -15.33 -5.42 4.31
N THR A 199 -16.26 -6.36 4.13
CA THR A 199 -15.99 -7.80 4.15
C THR A 199 -16.26 -8.48 2.81
N GLU A 200 -17.08 -7.88 1.95
CA GLU A 200 -17.42 -8.44 0.64
C GLU A 200 -16.19 -8.55 -0.26
N VAL A 201 -16.07 -9.64 -1.01
CA VAL A 201 -15.01 -9.79 -2.01
C VAL A 201 -15.33 -8.88 -3.20
N LEU A 202 -14.48 -7.89 -3.47
CA LEU A 202 -14.71 -6.99 -4.59
C LEU A 202 -14.54 -7.70 -5.94
N PRO A 203 -15.36 -7.31 -6.94
CA PRO A 203 -15.16 -7.76 -8.31
C PRO A 203 -13.79 -7.32 -8.84
N SER A 204 -13.31 -8.01 -9.88
CA SER A 204 -12.01 -7.68 -10.47
C SER A 204 -11.97 -6.25 -11.00
N VAL A 205 -10.97 -5.48 -10.57
CA VAL A 205 -10.75 -4.11 -11.06
C VAL A 205 -10.45 -4.09 -12.56
N LYS A 206 -9.99 -5.21 -13.14
CA LYS A 206 -9.83 -5.37 -14.60
C LYS A 206 -11.15 -5.25 -15.36
N SER A 207 -12.26 -5.67 -14.76
CA SER A 207 -13.61 -5.44 -15.32
C SER A 207 -13.99 -3.95 -15.30
N SER A 208 -13.34 -3.18 -14.43
CA SER A 208 -13.59 -1.76 -14.21
C SER A 208 -12.75 -0.83 -15.08
N PHE A 209 -11.62 -1.30 -15.61
CA PHE A 209 -10.73 -0.55 -16.50
C PHE A 209 -11.17 -0.53 -17.98
N LEU A 210 -12.34 -1.10 -18.32
CA LEU A 210 -12.90 -1.05 -19.68
C LEU A 210 -13.14 0.38 -20.23
N PHE A 211 -12.97 1.42 -19.40
CA PHE A 211 -13.02 2.83 -19.78
C PHE A 211 -11.68 3.41 -20.26
N ASN A 212 -10.56 2.74 -20.00
CA ASN A 212 -9.25 3.15 -20.49
C ASN A 212 -8.90 2.28 -21.71
N LYS A 213 -8.95 2.87 -22.92
CA LYS A 213 -8.70 2.15 -24.19
C LYS A 213 -7.24 1.74 -24.40
N SER A 214 -6.40 1.74 -23.36
CA SER A 214 -5.03 1.24 -23.50
C SER A 214 -5.05 -0.29 -23.42
N LYS A 215 -4.46 -0.94 -24.43
CA LYS A 215 -4.29 -2.40 -24.53
C LYS A 215 -3.18 -2.89 -23.60
N ASP A 216 -3.06 -2.31 -22.41
CA ASP A 216 -2.03 -2.73 -21.46
C ASP A 216 -2.51 -3.98 -20.76
N VAL A 217 -1.77 -5.08 -20.93
CA VAL A 217 -1.99 -6.31 -20.18
C VAL A 217 -1.59 -6.03 -18.74
N ILE A 218 -2.56 -5.67 -17.89
CA ILE A 218 -2.34 -5.48 -16.46
C ILE A 218 -2.02 -6.87 -15.86
N PRO A 219 -0.86 -7.07 -15.23
CA PRO A 219 -0.53 -8.33 -14.55
C PRO A 219 -1.58 -8.70 -13.50
N ASP A 220 -1.69 -9.99 -13.17
CA ASP A 220 -2.53 -10.40 -12.03
C ASP A 220 -1.92 -9.89 -10.73
N GLU A 221 -2.76 -9.27 -9.89
CA GLU A 221 -2.30 -8.78 -8.58
C GLU A 221 -2.00 -9.97 -7.65
N ILE A 222 -0.97 -9.87 -6.82
CA ILE A 222 -0.76 -10.83 -5.73
C ILE A 222 -1.72 -10.52 -4.58
N SER A 223 -2.53 -11.51 -4.18
CA SER A 223 -3.48 -11.41 -3.06
C SER A 223 -2.88 -11.86 -1.72
N LEU A 224 -2.02 -12.88 -1.74
CA LEU A 224 -1.46 -13.51 -0.54
C LEU A 224 -0.11 -14.16 -0.85
N VAL A 225 0.83 -14.06 0.10
CA VAL A 225 2.11 -14.78 0.09
C VAL A 225 2.14 -15.78 1.25
N ARG A 226 2.16 -17.08 0.95
CA ARG A 226 2.36 -18.13 1.96
C ARG A 226 3.83 -18.42 2.17
N ILE A 227 4.27 -18.38 3.42
CA ILE A 227 5.63 -18.69 3.85
C ILE A 227 5.64 -20.12 4.38
N HIS A 228 6.30 -21.03 3.66
CA HIS A 228 6.33 -22.46 3.99
C HIS A 228 7.55 -22.87 4.83
N GLY A 229 8.51 -21.97 5.05
CA GLY A 229 9.79 -22.29 5.69
C GLY A 229 10.82 -22.87 4.70
N GLY A 230 12.09 -22.98 5.13
CA GLY A 230 13.16 -23.52 4.30
C GLY A 230 13.41 -22.75 3.00
N GLY A 231 13.21 -21.42 3.00
CA GLY A 231 13.32 -20.57 1.82
C GLY A 231 12.19 -20.73 0.78
N LYS A 232 11.06 -21.38 1.10
CA LYS A 232 9.96 -21.59 0.14
C LYS A 232 8.79 -20.62 0.37
N LEU A 233 8.41 -19.89 -0.67
CA LEU A 233 7.24 -19.01 -0.69
C LEU A 233 6.28 -19.38 -1.83
N GLN A 234 4.98 -19.18 -1.61
CA GLN A 234 3.94 -19.36 -2.63
C GLN A 234 3.08 -18.10 -2.76
N LEU A 235 3.02 -17.54 -3.96
CA LEU A 235 2.34 -16.30 -4.28
C LEU A 235 1.02 -16.61 -4.98
N PHE A 236 -0.10 -16.20 -4.39
CA PHE A 236 -1.44 -16.41 -4.93
C PHE A 236 -1.87 -15.20 -5.76
N LYS A 237 -2.35 -15.46 -6.98
CA LYS A 237 -2.84 -14.43 -7.90
C LYS A 237 -4.32 -14.16 -7.61
N LYS A 238 -4.70 -12.89 -7.51
CA LYS A 238 -6.05 -12.45 -7.16
C LYS A 238 -7.00 -12.69 -8.33
N TRP A 239 -8.22 -13.13 -8.03
CA TRP A 239 -9.27 -13.46 -9.00
C TRP A 239 -8.92 -14.61 -9.96
N THR A 240 -7.88 -15.39 -9.67
CA THR A 240 -7.51 -16.60 -10.41
C THR A 240 -7.30 -17.77 -9.44
N SER A 241 -7.23 -18.98 -9.96
CA SER A 241 -6.82 -20.16 -9.20
C SER A 241 -5.31 -20.46 -9.34
N SER A 242 -4.53 -19.51 -9.86
CA SER A 242 -3.11 -19.69 -10.13
C SER A 242 -2.24 -19.21 -8.97
N SER A 243 -1.13 -19.91 -8.76
CA SER A 243 -0.09 -19.51 -7.80
C SER A 243 1.29 -19.80 -8.37
N SER A 244 2.25 -18.95 -8.03
CA SER A 244 3.66 -19.10 -8.42
C SER A 244 4.50 -19.40 -7.17
N ARG A 245 5.60 -20.14 -7.31
CA ARG A 245 6.48 -20.50 -6.19
C ARG A 245 7.83 -19.80 -6.33
N ILE A 246 8.34 -19.29 -5.22
CA ILE A 246 9.72 -18.78 -5.10
C ILE A 246 10.46 -19.72 -4.15
N SER A 247 11.57 -20.28 -4.61
CA SER A 247 12.52 -21.07 -3.83
C SER A 247 13.81 -20.27 -3.70
N LEU A 248 14.08 -19.77 -2.50
CA LEU A 248 15.29 -19.01 -2.21
C LEU A 248 16.53 -19.89 -2.36
N GLY A 249 17.56 -19.34 -2.99
CA GLY A 249 18.76 -20.05 -3.44
C GLY A 249 18.62 -20.75 -4.80
N GLU A 250 17.43 -20.79 -5.39
CA GLU A 250 17.17 -21.52 -6.65
C GLU A 250 16.48 -20.68 -7.73
N THR A 251 15.45 -19.92 -7.38
CA THR A 251 14.65 -19.13 -8.33
C THR A 251 15.49 -18.02 -8.94
N THR A 252 15.44 -17.88 -10.26
CA THR A 252 16.37 -16.98 -10.96
C THR A 252 15.70 -15.68 -11.41
N PRO A 253 16.47 -14.63 -11.72
CA PRO A 253 15.91 -13.37 -12.20
C PRO A 253 14.99 -13.54 -13.42
N GLN A 254 15.32 -14.48 -14.32
CA GLN A 254 14.49 -14.79 -15.48
C GLN A 254 13.16 -15.43 -15.09
N ASP A 255 13.18 -16.35 -14.12
CA ASP A 255 11.95 -16.98 -13.61
C ASP A 255 11.04 -15.94 -12.94
N LEU A 256 11.63 -15.01 -12.17
CA LEU A 256 10.88 -13.92 -11.54
C LEU A 256 10.21 -13.01 -12.57
N VAL A 257 10.94 -12.60 -13.60
CA VAL A 257 10.38 -11.73 -14.65
C VAL A 257 9.32 -12.46 -15.47
N ALA A 258 9.49 -13.77 -15.73
CA ALA A 258 8.49 -14.57 -16.43
C ALA A 258 7.18 -14.70 -15.63
N GLU A 259 7.26 -14.84 -14.31
CA GLU A 259 6.09 -15.07 -13.45
C GLU A 259 5.42 -13.78 -12.95
N LEU A 260 6.20 -12.76 -12.64
CA LEU A 260 5.77 -11.51 -11.99
C LEU A 260 5.77 -10.30 -12.94
N GLY A 261 6.42 -10.42 -14.10
CA GLY A 261 6.74 -9.28 -14.95
C GLY A 261 8.02 -8.55 -14.53
N PRO A 262 8.43 -7.52 -15.29
CA PRO A 262 9.60 -6.72 -14.95
C PRO A 262 9.40 -5.99 -13.60
N PRO A 263 10.47 -5.84 -12.78
CA PRO A 263 10.38 -5.04 -11.56
C PRO A 263 10.14 -3.57 -11.87
N ASP A 264 9.48 -2.86 -10.95
CA ASP A 264 9.21 -1.43 -11.06
C ASP A 264 10.51 -0.61 -10.98
N ALA A 265 11.48 -1.09 -10.19
CA ALA A 265 12.81 -0.51 -10.11
C ALA A 265 13.86 -1.57 -9.75
N ILE A 266 15.08 -1.42 -10.27
CA ILE A 266 16.23 -2.24 -9.88
C ILE A 266 17.21 -1.37 -9.09
N TYR A 267 17.46 -1.74 -7.84
CA TYR A 267 18.45 -1.06 -7.00
C TYR A 267 19.70 -1.93 -6.86
N ARG A 268 20.83 -1.47 -7.40
CA ARG A 268 22.11 -2.18 -7.27
C ARG A 268 22.76 -1.84 -5.94
N LYS A 269 23.23 -2.86 -5.22
CA LYS A 269 23.95 -2.66 -3.97
C LYS A 269 25.35 -2.16 -4.31
N ASN A 270 25.56 -0.85 -4.22
CA ASN A 270 26.90 -0.29 -4.32
C ASN A 270 27.61 -0.52 -2.98
N ASP A 271 28.80 -1.13 -3.01
CA ASP A 271 29.61 -1.36 -1.81
C ASP A 271 30.14 -0.02 -1.28
N GLN A 272 29.39 0.61 -0.37
CA GLN A 272 29.78 1.88 0.24
C GLN A 272 31.00 1.77 1.16
N ARG A 273 31.55 0.57 1.39
CA ARG A 273 32.78 0.40 2.19
C ARG A 273 33.95 1.22 1.66
N LEU A 274 34.00 1.51 0.35
CA LEU A 274 35.05 2.34 -0.25
C LEU A 274 34.86 3.85 -0.04
N TYR A 275 33.66 4.33 0.31
CA TYR A 275 33.41 5.76 0.53
C TYR A 275 34.06 6.27 1.83
N ILE A 276 34.10 5.43 2.86
CA ILE A 276 34.69 5.74 4.18
C ILE A 276 36.22 5.88 4.09
N HIS A 277 36.85 5.25 3.09
CA HIS A 277 38.27 5.39 2.83
C HIS A 277 38.60 6.62 1.97
N LYS A 278 37.66 7.18 1.21
CA LYS A 278 37.90 8.36 0.37
C LYS A 278 38.07 9.64 1.19
N THR A 279 37.35 9.76 2.31
CA THR A 279 37.46 10.91 3.24
C THR A 279 38.71 10.86 4.11
N ARG A 280 39.29 9.68 4.38
CA ARG A 280 40.55 9.56 5.16
C ARG A 280 41.82 9.77 4.33
N THR A 281 41.80 9.49 3.03
CA THR A 281 42.99 9.66 2.18
C THR A 281 43.18 11.11 1.71
N ALA A 282 42.14 11.95 1.80
CA ALA A 282 42.21 13.39 1.51
C ALA A 282 42.97 14.20 2.59
N SER A 283 43.38 13.57 3.70
CA SER A 283 44.08 14.27 4.80
C SER A 283 45.61 14.32 4.66
N HIS A 284 46.21 13.66 3.65
CA HIS A 284 47.68 13.50 3.56
C HIS A 284 48.30 13.78 2.17
N SER A 285 47.82 14.79 1.45
CA SER A 285 48.55 15.38 0.31
C SER A 285 48.66 16.89 0.42
N ARG A 286 49.47 17.35 1.38
CA ARG A 286 50.04 18.71 1.32
C ARG A 286 51.29 18.70 0.44
N SER A 287 51.11 18.83 -0.87
CA SER A 287 52.13 19.44 -1.73
C SER A 287 51.54 20.67 -2.41
N ARG A 288 52.32 21.74 -2.36
CA ARG A 288 51.94 23.11 -2.67
C ARG A 288 52.49 23.43 -4.05
N SER A 289 51.65 23.80 -5.01
CA SER A 289 52.08 24.50 -6.22
C SER A 289 51.00 25.49 -6.68
N GLN A 290 51.49 26.68 -7.01
CA GLN A 290 50.78 27.92 -7.30
C GLN A 290 49.89 27.88 -8.55
N GLY A 291 48.84 28.70 -8.52
CA GLY A 291 48.54 29.65 -9.61
C GLY A 291 47.38 29.29 -10.54
N GLY A 292 46.30 30.08 -10.48
CA GLY A 292 45.26 30.09 -11.51
C GLY A 292 43.88 30.51 -10.99
N ASP A 293 43.68 31.82 -10.86
CA ASP A 293 42.38 32.46 -10.61
C ASP A 293 41.32 32.05 -11.63
N TYR A 294 40.17 31.53 -11.16
CA TYR A 294 38.85 31.87 -11.70
C TYR A 294 37.80 31.82 -10.58
N LYS A 295 37.25 32.99 -10.27
CA LYS A 295 36.15 33.20 -9.32
C LYS A 295 34.87 32.49 -9.81
N ARG A 296 34.26 31.65 -8.96
CA ARG A 296 32.81 31.40 -8.95
C ARG A 296 32.21 32.10 -7.73
N PRO A 297 31.11 32.87 -7.87
CA PRO A 297 30.37 33.34 -6.71
C PRO A 297 29.41 32.27 -6.20
N ASP A 298 29.29 32.32 -4.88
CA ASP A 298 28.43 31.62 -3.93
C ASP A 298 27.19 30.87 -4.42
N ASP A 299 27.17 29.65 -3.89
CA ASP A 299 26.12 28.69 -3.62
C ASP A 299 25.00 29.28 -2.74
N LEU A 300 23.80 29.44 -3.29
CA LEU A 300 22.51 29.44 -2.57
C LEU A 300 21.39 29.23 -3.59
N THR A 301 20.93 27.99 -3.75
CA THR A 301 19.50 27.63 -3.85
C THR A 301 19.36 26.12 -3.84
N ASP A 302 19.01 25.65 -2.65
CA ASP A 302 18.28 24.44 -2.35
C ASP A 302 17.01 24.36 -3.22
N THR A 303 16.94 23.37 -4.12
CA THR A 303 15.69 22.86 -4.67
C THR A 303 15.92 21.46 -5.25
N ASP A 304 15.49 20.45 -4.49
CA ASP A 304 15.29 19.08 -4.97
C ASP A 304 14.34 19.09 -6.17
N GLN A 305 14.92 18.90 -7.35
CA GLN A 305 14.23 18.62 -8.60
C GLN A 305 14.66 17.23 -9.05
N SER A 306 14.14 16.21 -8.38
CA SER A 306 14.16 14.83 -8.88
C SER A 306 13.12 14.69 -10.00
N SER A 307 13.45 15.23 -11.18
CA SER A 307 12.65 15.12 -12.39
C SER A 307 13.06 13.91 -13.23
N ALA A 308 12.04 13.16 -13.64
CA ALA A 308 12.04 12.35 -14.83
C ALA A 308 12.50 13.15 -16.06
N HIS A 309 13.47 12.61 -16.81
CA HIS A 309 13.62 12.87 -18.24
C HIS A 309 14.38 11.71 -18.90
N THR A 310 13.64 10.71 -19.40
CA THR A 310 14.13 9.84 -20.47
C THR A 310 13.71 10.47 -21.79
N GLY A 311 14.44 11.49 -22.20
CA GLY A 311 14.37 12.05 -23.55
C GLY A 311 15.17 11.15 -24.49
N SER A 312 14.47 10.55 -25.44
CA SER A 312 15.04 9.95 -26.63
C SER A 312 15.67 11.06 -27.48
N ASP A 313 16.95 10.95 -27.77
CA ASP A 313 17.56 11.60 -28.92
C ASP A 313 18.55 10.61 -29.57
N ASP A 314 18.29 10.32 -30.83
CA ASP A 314 19.10 9.48 -31.70
C ASP A 314 20.28 10.32 -32.21
N SER A 315 21.49 10.05 -31.71
CA SER A 315 22.72 10.46 -32.39
C SER A 315 23.81 9.42 -32.19
N ALA A 316 24.22 8.81 -33.29
CA ALA A 316 25.32 7.85 -33.40
C ALA A 316 26.68 8.52 -33.16
N ASP A 317 27.68 7.69 -32.79
CA ASP A 317 29.09 7.99 -32.47
C ASP A 317 29.32 8.78 -31.17
N GLU A 318 30.18 8.42 -30.21
CA GLU A 318 31.39 7.60 -30.23
C GLU A 318 31.51 6.70 -28.97
N ALA A 319 32.18 5.56 -29.13
CA ALA A 319 32.60 4.68 -28.05
C ALA A 319 33.61 5.37 -27.12
N ILE A 320 33.19 5.69 -25.89
CA ILE A 320 34.09 5.88 -24.75
C ILE A 320 33.98 4.60 -23.92
N GLU A 321 34.86 3.65 -24.21
CA GLU A 321 35.20 2.55 -23.30
C GLU A 321 35.90 3.13 -22.08
N ASP A 322 35.14 3.72 -21.15
CA ASP A 322 35.64 4.02 -19.82
C ASP A 322 35.64 2.72 -19.00
N GLU A 323 36.85 2.23 -18.82
CA GLU A 323 37.30 1.11 -18.01
C GLU A 323 36.89 1.30 -16.52
N PHE A 324 35.60 1.20 -16.22
CA PHE A 324 35.06 1.14 -14.86
C PHE A 324 34.76 -0.31 -14.47
N ILE A 325 35.75 -1.19 -14.62
CA ILE A 325 35.72 -2.56 -14.06
C ILE A 325 36.08 -2.45 -12.56
N GLY A 326 35.20 -1.81 -11.80
CA GLY A 326 35.26 -1.76 -10.34
C GLY A 326 34.10 -2.57 -9.76
N ASN A 327 34.36 -3.84 -9.41
CA ASN A 327 33.51 -4.77 -8.65
C ASN A 327 32.09 -4.25 -8.30
N VAL A 328 31.16 -4.31 -9.25
CA VAL A 328 29.73 -4.34 -8.89
C VAL A 328 29.48 -5.76 -8.39
N SER A 329 29.05 -5.93 -7.14
CA SER A 329 28.90 -7.24 -6.48
C SER A 329 27.91 -8.21 -7.15
N GLY A 330 27.35 -7.87 -8.33
CA GLY A 330 26.24 -8.57 -8.97
C GLY A 330 24.92 -8.45 -8.20
N GLU A 331 24.95 -8.03 -6.93
CA GLU A 331 23.80 -7.99 -6.05
C GLU A 331 22.89 -6.81 -6.34
N CYS A 332 21.60 -7.07 -6.49
CA CYS A 332 20.60 -6.03 -6.68
C CYS A 332 19.24 -6.43 -6.11
N PHE A 333 18.45 -5.44 -5.75
CA PHE A 333 17.05 -5.61 -5.40
C PHE A 333 16.18 -5.38 -6.63
N PHE A 334 15.29 -6.34 -6.89
CA PHE A 334 14.13 -6.16 -7.75
C PHE A 334 13.00 -5.64 -6.86
N ASN A 335 12.61 -4.39 -7.07
CA ASN A 335 11.56 -3.74 -6.28
C ASN A 335 10.24 -3.83 -7.03
N TYR A 336 9.24 -4.47 -6.43
CA TYR A 336 7.88 -4.56 -6.96
C TYR A 336 6.94 -3.72 -6.07
N PHE A 337 6.98 -2.40 -6.24
CA PHE A 337 6.18 -1.44 -5.48
C PHE A 337 4.69 -1.76 -5.58
N TYR A 338 4.19 -2.15 -6.76
CA TYR A 338 2.77 -2.47 -6.96
C TYR A 338 2.38 -3.88 -6.50
N LEU A 339 3.35 -4.80 -6.32
CA LEU A 339 3.09 -6.13 -5.75
C LEU A 339 3.31 -6.17 -4.23
N GLY A 340 4.03 -5.18 -3.69
CA GLY A 340 4.20 -4.97 -2.26
C GLY A 340 5.44 -5.64 -1.65
N PHE A 341 6.41 -6.05 -2.47
CA PHE A 341 7.60 -6.74 -1.98
C PHE A 341 8.84 -6.43 -2.81
N ASP A 342 10.01 -6.65 -2.19
CA ASP A 342 11.31 -6.57 -2.86
C ASP A 342 12.00 -7.93 -2.81
N ILE A 343 12.78 -8.25 -3.84
CA ILE A 343 13.52 -9.51 -3.94
C ILE A 343 15.00 -9.20 -4.12
N LEU A 344 15.84 -9.71 -3.22
CA LEU A 344 17.29 -9.64 -3.37
C LEU A 344 17.75 -10.73 -4.34
N ILE A 345 18.46 -10.30 -5.36
CA ILE A 345 19.19 -11.12 -6.30
C ILE A 345 20.66 -11.10 -5.91
N SER A 346 21.23 -12.26 -5.57
CA SER A 346 22.63 -12.40 -5.16
C SER A 346 23.18 -13.77 -5.57
N PRO A 347 24.50 -14.03 -5.39
CA PRO A 347 25.02 -15.39 -5.47
C PRO A 347 24.27 -16.34 -4.53
N PRO A 348 24.19 -17.65 -4.84
CA PRO A 348 23.41 -18.60 -4.05
C PRO A 348 23.94 -18.72 -2.63
N VAL A 349 23.04 -18.57 -1.66
CA VAL A 349 23.30 -18.80 -0.23
C VAL A 349 22.46 -20.01 0.20
N PRO A 350 22.96 -20.88 1.09
CA PRO A 350 22.13 -21.94 1.65
C PRO A 350 20.83 -21.36 2.24
N PRO A 351 19.66 -21.92 1.89
CA PRO A 351 18.39 -21.44 2.45
C PRO A 351 18.35 -21.67 3.96
N SER A 352 17.45 -20.95 4.62
CA SER A 352 17.17 -21.14 6.04
C SER A 352 16.82 -22.59 6.40
N PRO A 353 17.08 -23.04 7.65
CA PRO A 353 16.67 -24.36 8.09
C PRO A 353 15.15 -24.53 8.01
N LYS A 354 14.69 -25.77 7.87
CA LYS A 354 13.26 -26.06 7.88
C LYS A 354 12.72 -25.94 9.32
N PRO A 355 11.44 -25.57 9.50
CA PRO A 355 10.79 -25.64 10.79
C PRO A 355 10.91 -27.05 11.41
N PRO A 356 11.17 -27.18 12.72
CA PRO A 356 11.33 -28.49 13.37
C PRO A 356 10.13 -29.44 13.15
N SER A 357 8.91 -28.90 13.12
CA SER A 357 7.70 -29.68 12.81
C SER A 357 7.75 -30.36 11.43
N GLN A 358 8.32 -29.68 10.43
CA GLN A 358 8.47 -30.22 9.08
C GLN A 358 9.64 -31.19 8.96
N GLU A 359 10.73 -30.98 9.69
CA GLU A 359 11.85 -31.92 9.73
C GLU A 359 11.42 -33.25 10.37
N ALA A 360 10.63 -33.20 11.44
CA ALA A 360 10.02 -34.38 12.02
C ALA A 360 9.14 -35.13 11.02
N ALA A 361 8.26 -34.42 10.31
CA ALA A 361 7.40 -35.03 9.28
C ALA A 361 8.18 -35.64 8.11
N ALA A 362 9.26 -34.98 7.66
CA ALA A 362 10.12 -35.50 6.59
C ALA A 362 10.95 -36.73 7.00
N ASN A 363 11.28 -36.83 8.29
CA ASN A 363 11.94 -38.02 8.84
C ASN A 363 10.97 -39.21 8.97
N GLU A 364 9.68 -38.95 9.17
CA GLU A 364 8.63 -39.97 9.23
C GLU A 364 8.21 -40.46 7.83
N ASP A 365 8.18 -39.58 6.83
CA ASP A 365 7.88 -39.91 5.42
C ASP A 365 8.97 -39.40 4.46
N PRO A 366 9.89 -40.28 4.01
CA PRO A 366 10.95 -39.94 3.06
C PRO A 366 10.44 -39.45 1.69
N ALA A 367 9.17 -39.67 1.34
CA ALA A 367 8.58 -39.11 0.13
C ALA A 367 8.37 -37.58 0.19
N LEU A 368 8.40 -37.01 1.40
CA LEU A 368 8.36 -35.55 1.66
C LEU A 368 9.75 -34.91 1.68
N ALA A 369 10.82 -35.72 1.61
CA ALA A 369 12.19 -35.21 1.53
C ALA A 369 12.46 -34.62 0.13
N ASP A 370 12.95 -33.37 0.08
CA ASP A 370 13.30 -32.73 -1.18
C ASP A 370 14.49 -33.46 -1.85
N ASN A 371 14.42 -33.61 -3.18
CA ASN A 371 15.50 -34.21 -3.96
C ASN A 371 16.82 -33.43 -3.80
N PRO A 372 17.95 -34.10 -3.47
CA PRO A 372 19.24 -33.45 -3.21
C PRO A 372 20.00 -32.99 -4.47
N LEU A 373 19.40 -33.09 -5.66
CA LEU A 373 20.03 -32.68 -6.91
C LEU A 373 19.95 -31.15 -7.07
N LYS A 374 20.88 -30.42 -6.45
CA LYS A 374 21.05 -28.97 -6.68
C LYS A 374 22.33 -28.69 -7.47
N ALA A 375 22.20 -28.75 -8.80
CA ALA A 375 23.26 -28.35 -9.73
C ALA A 375 23.02 -26.89 -10.16
N GLY A 376 23.51 -25.95 -9.36
CA GLY A 376 23.68 -24.55 -9.77
C GLY A 376 25.16 -24.23 -9.84
N THR A 377 25.61 -23.54 -10.90
CA THR A 377 26.94 -22.92 -10.90
C THR A 377 26.98 -21.85 -9.81
N SER A 378 28.05 -21.81 -9.00
CA SER A 378 28.18 -20.85 -7.88
C SER A 378 28.08 -19.38 -8.31
N ASP A 379 28.27 -19.11 -9.60
CA ASP A 379 28.26 -17.76 -10.17
C ASP A 379 26.86 -17.31 -10.67
N ARG A 380 25.84 -18.18 -10.63
CA ARG A 380 24.49 -17.82 -11.09
C ARG A 380 23.76 -17.03 -10.00
N LEU A 381 23.32 -15.82 -10.33
CA LEU A 381 22.48 -15.04 -9.43
C LEU A 381 21.09 -15.65 -9.27
N VAL A 382 20.60 -15.69 -8.03
CA VAL A 382 19.31 -16.26 -7.64
C VAL A 382 18.64 -15.35 -6.60
N ALA A 383 17.33 -15.51 -6.43
CA ALA A 383 16.59 -14.91 -5.33
C ALA A 383 17.09 -15.50 -4.01
N THR A 384 17.53 -14.67 -3.08
CA THR A 384 18.03 -15.11 -1.76
C THR A 384 17.30 -14.49 -0.59
N LYS A 385 16.61 -13.37 -0.80
CA LYS A 385 15.80 -12.73 0.24
C LYS A 385 14.54 -12.13 -0.37
N VAL A 386 13.43 -12.16 0.36
CA VAL A 386 12.19 -11.45 -0.01
C VAL A 386 11.76 -10.59 1.16
N VAL A 387 11.48 -9.30 0.92
CA VAL A 387 10.95 -8.36 1.91
C VAL A 387 9.50 -8.06 1.56
N LEU A 388 8.57 -8.47 2.43
CA LEU A 388 7.12 -8.26 2.30
C LEU A 388 6.72 -7.02 3.09
N HIS A 389 6.09 -6.03 2.45
CA HIS A 389 5.76 -4.74 3.06
C HIS A 389 4.27 -4.63 3.41
N SER A 390 3.96 -4.20 4.64
CA SER A 390 2.58 -4.09 5.14
C SER A 390 1.87 -2.77 4.81
N ASN A 391 2.62 -1.77 4.31
CA ASN A 391 2.13 -0.43 3.96
C ASN A 391 1.22 0.20 5.04
N VAL A 392 1.66 0.15 6.30
CA VAL A 392 0.86 0.60 7.45
C VAL A 392 0.83 2.14 7.50
N PRO A 393 -0.34 2.79 7.54
CA PRO A 393 -0.42 4.24 7.74
C PRO A 393 0.35 4.69 8.98
N GLY A 394 1.13 5.77 8.85
CA GLY A 394 1.97 6.30 9.92
C GLY A 394 3.39 5.73 9.99
N CYS A 395 3.68 4.60 9.35
CA CYS A 395 5.06 4.09 9.31
C CYS A 395 5.91 4.85 8.28
N TYR A 396 7.23 4.87 8.49
CA TYR A 396 8.17 5.55 7.60
C TYR A 396 8.05 5.15 6.11
N PRO A 397 7.98 3.85 5.72
CA PRO A 397 7.83 3.47 4.32
C PRO A 397 6.39 3.54 3.79
N PHE A 398 5.46 4.20 4.51
CA PHE A 398 4.07 4.28 4.08
C PHE A 398 3.92 4.91 2.68
N ASN A 399 3.06 4.28 1.89
CA ASN A 399 2.76 4.58 0.48
C ASN A 399 3.95 4.41 -0.48
N ARG A 400 5.07 3.82 -0.05
CA ARG A 400 6.13 3.40 -0.98
C ARG A 400 5.77 2.14 -1.74
N HIS A 401 5.34 1.12 -1.01
CA HIS A 401 4.88 -0.16 -1.55
C HIS A 401 3.39 -0.32 -1.29
N ARG A 402 2.72 -1.09 -2.15
CA ARG A 402 1.40 -1.62 -1.85
C ARG A 402 1.49 -2.58 -0.66
N ARG A 403 0.43 -2.67 0.14
CA ARG A 403 0.30 -3.72 1.16
C ARG A 403 0.37 -5.12 0.54
N CYS A 404 1.28 -5.93 1.03
CA CYS A 404 1.40 -7.35 0.74
C CYS A 404 0.89 -8.15 1.95
N ARG A 405 -0.17 -8.95 1.76
CA ARG A 405 -0.65 -9.87 2.80
C ARG A 405 0.15 -11.15 2.75
N TRP A 406 0.43 -11.71 3.91
CA TRP A 406 1.19 -12.93 4.06
C TRP A 406 0.65 -13.81 5.17
N GLU A 407 0.95 -15.11 5.12
CA GLU A 407 0.67 -16.06 6.20
C GLU A 407 1.84 -17.03 6.37
N ILE A 408 2.04 -17.52 7.58
CA ILE A 408 3.08 -18.51 7.93
C ILE A 408 2.41 -19.88 8.01
N SER A 409 2.47 -20.63 6.91
CA SER A 409 1.68 -21.86 6.74
C SER A 409 2.09 -23.00 7.68
N TYR A 410 3.34 -23.01 8.13
CA TYR A 410 3.85 -24.07 9.01
C TYR A 410 3.46 -23.90 10.48
N LEU A 411 2.85 -22.76 10.87
CA LEU A 411 2.36 -22.55 12.25
C LEU A 411 0.90 -22.97 12.46
N ASP A 412 0.20 -23.33 11.39
CA ASP A 412 -1.13 -23.94 11.41
C ASP A 412 -1.22 -25.09 10.39
N PRO A 413 -0.48 -26.19 10.60
CA PRO A 413 -0.44 -27.30 9.64
C PRO A 413 -1.74 -28.10 9.58
N SER A 414 -2.58 -28.05 10.62
CA SER A 414 -3.84 -28.78 10.71
C SER A 414 -5.08 -27.98 10.27
N GLY A 415 -4.95 -26.65 10.13
CA GLY A 415 -6.08 -25.76 9.85
C GLY A 415 -7.08 -25.66 11.00
N ALA A 416 -6.66 -26.06 12.21
CA ALA A 416 -7.52 -26.13 13.39
C ALA A 416 -7.48 -24.82 14.21
N ASP A 417 -6.37 -24.09 14.13
CA ASP A 417 -6.18 -22.80 14.80
C ASP A 417 -6.44 -21.65 13.83
N ALA A 418 -6.37 -20.41 14.33
CA ALA A 418 -6.36 -19.24 13.46
C ALA A 418 -5.02 -19.17 12.70
N PRO A 419 -5.02 -18.82 11.40
CA PRO A 419 -3.79 -18.66 10.64
C PRO A 419 -2.96 -17.51 11.20
N VAL A 420 -1.64 -17.71 11.27
CA VAL A 420 -0.69 -16.65 11.63
C VAL A 420 -0.38 -15.81 10.39
N ASP A 421 -0.92 -14.60 10.33
CA ASP A 421 -0.94 -13.76 9.12
C ASP A 421 -0.51 -12.30 9.35
N SER A 422 -0.58 -11.51 8.29
CA SER A 422 -0.24 -10.07 8.28
C SER A 422 -1.14 -9.17 9.12
N GLU A 423 -2.24 -9.71 9.66
CA GLU A 423 -3.15 -9.04 10.57
C GLU A 423 -2.97 -9.48 12.04
N THR A 424 -2.28 -10.60 12.29
CA THR A 424 -1.92 -11.08 13.64
C THR A 424 -0.98 -10.11 14.37
N HIS A 425 -1.24 -9.86 15.66
CA HIS A 425 -0.38 -9.01 16.48
C HIS A 425 0.96 -9.71 16.76
N PHE A 426 2.07 -8.96 16.74
CA PHE A 426 3.40 -9.57 16.82
C PHE A 426 3.64 -10.41 18.08
N ASN A 427 3.11 -10.03 19.24
CA ASN A 427 3.25 -10.83 20.47
C ASN A 427 2.75 -12.28 20.30
N GLU A 428 1.64 -12.48 19.57
CA GLU A 428 1.07 -13.80 19.30
C GLU A 428 1.92 -14.55 18.26
N ILE A 429 2.39 -13.85 17.22
CA ILE A 429 3.35 -14.40 16.24
C ILE A 429 4.62 -14.88 16.95
N GLU A 430 5.15 -14.06 17.85
CA GLU A 430 6.35 -14.33 18.65
C GLU A 430 6.17 -15.55 19.54
N GLU A 431 5.04 -15.67 20.24
CA GLU A 431 4.73 -16.83 21.09
C GLU A 431 4.72 -18.13 20.27
N ARG A 432 4.00 -18.15 19.16
CA ARG A 432 3.89 -19.34 18.28
C ARG A 432 5.23 -19.72 17.63
N LEU A 433 6.04 -18.73 17.23
CA LEU A 433 7.39 -18.99 16.70
C LEU A 433 8.36 -19.47 17.79
N ARG A 434 8.25 -18.96 19.02
CA ARG A 434 9.05 -19.44 20.15
C ARG A 434 8.76 -20.90 20.46
N GLU A 435 7.49 -21.31 20.39
CA GLU A 435 7.09 -22.70 20.56
C GLU A 435 7.67 -23.59 19.46
N GLU A 436 7.48 -23.22 18.19
CA GLU A 436 7.96 -23.98 17.02
C GLU A 436 9.48 -24.18 17.03
N TRP A 437 10.25 -23.14 17.39
CA TRP A 437 11.71 -23.17 17.37
C TRP A 437 12.36 -23.47 18.73
N SER A 438 11.56 -23.82 19.75
CA SER A 438 12.04 -24.04 21.13
C SER A 438 13.19 -25.04 21.22
N HIS A 439 13.10 -26.16 20.49
CA HIS A 439 14.08 -27.23 20.49
C HIS A 439 15.40 -26.91 19.76
N THR A 440 15.46 -25.80 19.03
CA THR A 440 16.66 -25.38 18.27
C THR A 440 17.68 -24.66 19.16
N TYR A 441 17.24 -24.10 20.29
CA TYR A 441 18.10 -23.33 21.19
C TYR A 441 18.64 -24.20 22.33
N GLY A 442 19.90 -23.96 22.72
CA GLY A 442 20.54 -24.72 23.79
C GLY A 442 19.98 -24.42 25.19
N SER A 443 19.35 -23.25 25.36
CA SER A 443 18.67 -22.83 26.60
C SER A 443 17.65 -21.73 26.31
N GLU A 444 16.72 -21.47 27.25
CA GLU A 444 15.80 -20.33 27.14
C GLU A 444 16.52 -18.98 27.10
N ASP A 445 17.67 -18.86 27.77
CA ASP A 445 18.46 -17.63 27.77
C ASP A 445 19.13 -17.39 26.41
N ASP A 446 19.61 -18.45 25.73
CA ASP A 446 20.12 -18.38 24.35
C ASP A 446 18.99 -18.01 23.38
N ALA A 447 17.79 -18.58 23.55
CA ALA A 447 16.62 -18.21 22.77
C ALA A 447 16.25 -16.73 22.95
N LYS A 448 16.16 -16.25 24.20
CA LYS A 448 15.87 -14.85 24.52
C LYS A 448 16.94 -13.90 24.00
N GLN A 449 18.20 -14.29 24.00
CA GLN A 449 19.30 -13.47 23.50
C GLN A 449 19.29 -13.36 21.98
N ARG A 450 19.05 -14.47 21.26
CA ARG A 450 19.00 -14.49 19.78
C ARG A 450 17.75 -13.84 19.20
N GLN A 451 16.64 -13.90 19.94
CA GLN A 451 15.36 -13.32 19.55
C GLN A 451 15.12 -11.94 20.20
N ARG A 452 16.15 -11.32 20.76
CA ARG A 452 16.04 -10.00 21.39
C ARG A 452 15.75 -8.94 20.33
N GLY A 453 14.68 -8.17 20.56
CA GLY A 453 14.34 -7.03 19.72
C GLY A 453 15.45 -5.98 19.64
N MET A 454 15.79 -5.55 18.42
CA MET A 454 16.72 -4.46 18.14
C MET A 454 15.97 -3.22 17.65
N VAL A 455 16.09 -2.11 18.37
CA VAL A 455 15.40 -0.86 18.00
C VAL A 455 16.10 -0.19 16.83
N LEU A 456 15.34 0.14 15.79
CA LEU A 456 15.76 0.84 14.59
C LEU A 456 15.09 2.23 14.54
N ASN A 457 15.87 3.28 14.35
CA ASN A 457 15.36 4.64 14.17
C ASN A 457 15.47 5.03 12.69
N ARG A 458 14.35 5.07 11.96
CA ARG A 458 14.32 5.42 10.52
C ARG A 458 14.31 6.92 10.22
N GLY A 459 14.25 7.76 11.24
CA GLY A 459 14.13 9.22 11.12
C GLY A 459 15.42 9.99 10.83
N TRP A 460 16.51 9.33 10.41
CA TRP A 460 17.80 9.98 10.12
C TRP A 460 18.06 10.05 8.62
N GLY A 461 18.37 11.25 8.12
CA GLY A 461 18.54 11.62 6.70
C GLY A 461 19.74 11.01 5.97
N ASP A 462 20.27 9.89 6.44
CA ASP A 462 21.28 9.07 5.76
C ASP A 462 20.89 7.58 5.73
N SER A 463 19.70 7.23 6.24
CA SER A 463 19.05 5.94 6.01
C SER A 463 18.53 5.95 4.58
N PRO A 464 19.17 5.24 3.63
CA PRO A 464 18.61 5.15 2.30
C PRO A 464 17.28 4.44 2.49
N GLY A 465 16.18 5.10 2.13
CA GLY A 465 14.87 4.46 2.06
C GLY A 465 14.94 3.36 1.00
N SER A 466 15.56 2.22 1.30
CA SER A 466 15.92 1.13 0.41
C SER A 466 16.06 -0.11 1.28
N SER A 467 15.60 -1.25 0.75
CA SER A 467 15.60 -2.54 1.45
C SER A 467 17.00 -3.09 1.74
N CYS A 468 18.05 -2.33 1.39
CA CYS A 468 19.44 -2.61 1.70
C CYS A 468 19.82 -2.50 3.18
N GLU A 469 19.04 -1.81 4.03
CA GLU A 469 19.30 -1.75 5.47
C GLU A 469 19.23 -3.13 6.16
N PHE A 470 18.44 -4.06 5.59
CA PHE A 470 18.37 -5.45 6.04
C PHE A 470 19.62 -6.29 5.69
N LEU A 471 20.65 -5.70 5.05
CA LEU A 471 21.89 -6.38 4.66
C LEU A 471 23.08 -6.09 5.60
N GLY A 472 22.92 -5.23 6.62
CA GLY A 472 24.00 -4.81 7.49
C GLY A 472 24.16 -5.63 8.78
N GLY A 473 25.06 -6.62 8.78
CA GLY A 473 25.79 -7.07 9.99
C GLY A 473 25.01 -7.84 11.08
N TRP A 474 23.81 -8.33 10.80
CA TRP A 474 23.01 -9.10 11.77
C TRP A 474 23.52 -10.54 12.01
N GLU A 475 24.23 -11.13 11.05
CA GLU A 475 24.71 -12.53 11.12
C GLU A 475 25.89 -12.74 12.09
N ASP A 476 26.63 -11.68 12.46
CA ASP A 476 27.90 -11.79 13.22
C ASP A 476 28.01 -10.92 14.49
N SER A 477 27.02 -10.08 14.81
CA SER A 477 27.18 -9.06 15.87
C SER A 477 26.51 -9.42 17.19
N GLY A 478 27.19 -10.27 17.96
CA GLY A 478 27.07 -10.28 19.43
C GLY A 478 27.78 -9.07 20.02
N GLY A 479 27.21 -7.86 19.93
CA GLY A 479 27.87 -6.66 20.42
C GLY A 479 26.97 -5.44 20.50
N GLY A 480 26.62 -5.03 21.73
CA GLY A 480 25.77 -3.87 21.99
C GLY A 480 26.39 -2.55 21.57
N LEU A 481 25.66 -1.79 20.75
CA LEU A 481 25.90 -0.35 20.55
C LEU A 481 24.88 0.43 21.36
N ALA A 482 25.39 1.28 22.25
CA ALA A 482 24.64 2.01 23.25
C ALA A 482 23.65 3.02 22.63
N ALA A 483 22.40 2.95 23.10
CA ALA A 483 21.35 3.91 22.76
C ALA A 483 21.69 5.31 23.34
N LYS A 484 21.96 6.26 22.45
CA LYS A 484 21.94 7.70 22.79
C LYS A 484 20.52 8.23 22.54
N LYS A 485 19.85 8.68 23.60
CA LYS A 485 18.51 9.32 23.55
C LYS A 485 18.59 10.65 22.82
N PHE A 486 17.87 10.79 21.69
CA PHE A 486 17.52 12.07 21.09
C PHE A 486 16.14 12.01 20.42
N ASP A 487 15.44 13.14 20.47
CA ASP A 487 14.02 13.36 20.21
C ASP A 487 13.69 13.36 18.70
N GLY A 488 13.38 12.18 18.15
CA GLY A 488 12.78 12.01 16.82
C GLY A 488 11.30 11.64 16.97
N SER A 489 10.46 12.05 16.01
CA SER A 489 9.03 11.71 15.98
C SER A 489 8.81 10.23 16.31
N GLU A 490 7.98 9.95 17.32
CA GLU A 490 7.81 8.63 17.91
C GLU A 490 7.36 7.55 16.90
N ASP A 491 6.82 7.97 15.75
CA ASP A 491 6.31 7.13 14.65
C ASP A 491 7.41 6.55 13.74
N SER A 492 8.66 7.00 13.86
CA SER A 492 9.78 6.55 13.01
C SER A 492 10.62 5.41 13.62
N THR A 493 10.25 4.91 14.80
CA THR A 493 11.02 3.88 15.51
C THR A 493 10.34 2.53 15.40
N THR A 494 11.05 1.52 14.91
CA THR A 494 10.61 0.12 14.82
C THR A 494 11.52 -0.78 15.62
N THR A 495 11.09 -2.01 15.91
CA THR A 495 11.92 -3.04 16.54
C THR A 495 12.03 -4.24 15.62
N LEU A 496 13.25 -4.70 15.37
CA LEU A 496 13.55 -5.88 14.57
C LEU A 496 13.63 -7.12 15.46
N TYR A 497 12.91 -8.16 15.10
CA TYR A 497 12.93 -9.46 15.78
C TYR A 497 13.31 -10.56 14.79
N GLY A 498 14.28 -11.39 15.15
CA GLY A 498 14.81 -12.43 14.30
C GLY A 498 14.42 -13.82 14.77
N PHE A 499 13.99 -14.64 13.82
CA PHE A 499 13.76 -16.08 13.94
C PHE A 499 14.50 -16.80 12.79
N PRO A 500 14.75 -18.11 12.88
CA PRO A 500 15.36 -18.83 11.78
C PRO A 500 14.56 -18.66 10.48
N GLY A 501 15.19 -18.07 9.46
CA GLY A 501 14.58 -17.77 8.16
C GLY A 501 13.66 -16.55 8.10
N LEU A 502 13.43 -15.84 9.21
CA LEU A 502 12.49 -14.71 9.28
C LEU A 502 13.03 -13.54 10.10
N VAL A 503 12.86 -12.32 9.59
CA VAL A 503 13.06 -11.09 10.38
C VAL A 503 11.80 -10.25 10.28
N PHE A 504 11.24 -9.90 11.43
CA PHE A 504 10.06 -9.05 11.56
C PHE A 504 10.49 -7.65 11.94
N GLU A 505 9.98 -6.67 11.20
CA GLU A 505 10.01 -5.28 11.62
C GLU A 505 8.67 -4.92 12.24
N VAL A 506 8.70 -4.51 13.51
CA VAL A 506 7.50 -4.33 14.32
C VAL A 506 7.39 -2.89 14.79
N LEU A 507 6.22 -2.30 14.61
CA LEU A 507 5.88 -0.97 15.11
C LEU A 507 5.63 -1.00 16.62
N LYS A 508 5.67 0.16 17.28
CA LYS A 508 5.41 0.27 18.73
C LYS A 508 4.05 -0.29 19.16
N ASN A 509 3.05 -0.24 18.29
CA ASN A 509 1.72 -0.79 18.52
C ASN A 509 1.64 -2.32 18.26
N GLY A 510 2.78 -2.98 18.03
CA GLY A 510 2.89 -4.43 17.83
C GLY A 510 2.43 -4.92 16.45
N VAL A 511 2.13 -4.02 15.52
CA VAL A 511 1.85 -4.36 14.12
C VAL A 511 3.15 -4.59 13.36
N VAL A 512 3.20 -5.65 12.55
CA VAL A 512 4.34 -5.93 11.67
C VAL A 512 4.33 -4.99 10.46
N SER A 513 5.36 -4.16 10.32
CA SER A 513 5.55 -3.26 9.18
C SER A 513 6.15 -3.95 7.97
N ALA A 514 7.05 -4.92 8.19
CA ALA A 514 7.66 -5.72 7.13
C ALA A 514 8.12 -7.09 7.66
N VAL A 515 8.15 -8.09 6.78
CA VAL A 515 8.73 -9.42 7.03
C VAL A 515 9.80 -9.70 5.97
N THR A 516 11.01 -10.00 6.41
CA THR A 516 12.08 -10.48 5.54
C THR A 516 12.21 -12.00 5.66
N VAL A 517 12.15 -12.69 4.52
CA VAL A 517 12.27 -14.15 4.41
C VAL A 517 13.62 -14.51 3.78
N PHE A 518 14.30 -15.51 4.34
CA PHE A 518 15.62 -16.00 3.94
C PHE A 518 15.61 -17.45 3.48
#